data_AF-A0A2J5Q0U0-F1
#
_entry.id   AF-A0A2J5Q0U0-F1
#
_cell.length_a   1.000
_cell.length_b   1.000
_cell.length_c   1.000
_cell.angle_alpha   90.00
_cell.angle_beta   90.00
_cell.angle_gamma   90.00
#
_symmetry.space_group_name_H-M   'P 1'
#
loop_
_entity.id
_entity.type
_entity.pdbx_description
1 polymer ?
#
loop_
_entity_poly.entity_id
_entity_poly.type
_entity_poly.pdbx_seq_one_letter_code
_entity_poly.pdbx_strand_id
1 'polypeptide(L)'
;DYNLTPELAIGLAGNIAQFNYRGNHVRTGEINAFSRWVPTHPRLKNLTVWAMFGPGWSYKMNGKTPVLTDGHYSRANSLSSEVIIEYKFNLF
;
A
#
# COMPACT_ATOMS: atom_id res chain seq x y z
N ASP A 1 -9.67 -9.59 -4.06
CA ASP A 1 -9.61 -8.92 -5.38
C ASP A 1 -10.77 -9.40 -6.24
N TYR A 2 -10.98 -8.75 -7.38
CA TYR A 2 -12.02 -9.06 -8.36
C TYR A 2 -11.41 -9.00 -9.76
N ASN A 3 -11.68 -10.03 -10.58
CA ASN A 3 -11.21 -10.09 -11.96
C ASN A 3 -12.20 -9.35 -12.86
N LEU A 4 -11.84 -8.15 -13.34
CA LEU A 4 -12.61 -7.41 -14.35
C LEU A 4 -12.57 -8.11 -15.70
N THR A 5 -11.42 -8.70 -16.03
CA THR A 5 -11.20 -9.56 -17.20
C THR A 5 -10.33 -10.74 -16.77
N PRO A 6 -10.16 -11.78 -17.62
CA PRO A 6 -9.23 -12.87 -17.32
C PRO A 6 -7.78 -12.43 -17.07
N GLU A 7 -7.40 -11.25 -17.56
CA GLU A 7 -6.04 -10.71 -17.46
C GLU A 7 -5.90 -9.59 -16.42
N LEU A 8 -7.00 -8.97 -15.99
CA LEU A 8 -7.01 -7.78 -15.15
C LEU A 8 -7.80 -8.01 -13.87
N ALA A 9 -7.08 -8.02 -12.75
CA ALA A 9 -7.66 -8.00 -11.42
C ALA A 9 -7.59 -6.59 -10.82
N ILE A 10 -8.60 -6.22 -10.04
CA ILE A 10 -8.59 -5.02 -9.20
C ILE A 10 -8.92 -5.38 -7.76
N GLY A 11 -8.54 -4.55 -6.81
CA GLY A 11 -8.92 -4.77 -5.43
C GLY A 11 -8.63 -3.59 -4.53
N LEU A 12 -9.03 -3.75 -3.28
CA LEU A 12 -8.60 -2.90 -2.19
C LEU A 12 -7.67 -3.71 -1.29
N ALA A 13 -6.59 -3.11 -0.86
CA ALA A 13 -5.67 -3.64 0.13
C ALA A 13 -5.45 -2.58 1.21
N GLY A 14 -5.44 -2.97 2.47
CA GLY A 14 -5.21 -2.02 3.54
C GLY A 14 -4.59 -2.68 4.75
N ASN A 15 -3.89 -1.87 5.53
CA ASN A 15 -3.33 -2.28 6.80
C ASN A 15 -3.70 -1.25 7.87
N ILE A 16 -3.88 -1.72 9.09
CA ILE A 16 -4.06 -0.88 10.26
C ILE A 16 -3.19 -1.46 11.36
N ALA A 17 -2.39 -0.60 11.99
CA ALA A 17 -1.60 -0.96 13.16
C ALA A 17 -1.91 -0.01 14.31
N GLN A 18 -1.78 -0.51 15.53
CA GLN A 18 -1.96 0.26 16.75
C GLN A 18 -0.91 -0.14 17.78
N PHE A 19 -0.38 0.83 18.50
CA PHE A 19 0.45 0.61 19.69
C PHE A 19 0.14 1.64 20.78
N ASN A 20 0.57 1.34 22.00
CA ASN A 20 0.35 2.21 23.15
C ASN A 20 1.61 3.03 23.44
N TYR A 21 1.45 4.34 23.64
CA TYR A 21 2.55 5.23 24.01
C TYR A 21 2.07 6.33 24.94
N ARG A 22 2.60 6.40 26.17
CA ARG A 22 2.27 7.43 27.18
C ARG A 22 0.75 7.67 27.30
N GLY A 23 -0.03 6.60 27.49
CA GLY A 23 -1.49 6.66 27.61
C GLY A 23 -2.26 6.87 26.31
N ASN A 24 -1.59 6.96 25.15
CA ASN A 24 -2.23 7.11 23.85
C ASN A 24 -2.28 5.79 23.07
N HIS A 25 -3.38 5.55 22.37
CA HIS A 25 -3.49 4.51 21.33
C HIS A 25 -3.11 5.10 19.98
N VAL A 26 -1.81 5.07 19.68
CA VAL A 26 -1.27 5.58 18.42
C VAL A 26 -1.63 4.61 17.31
N ARG A 27 -2.30 5.12 16.25
CA ARG A 27 -2.77 4.31 15.11
C ARG A 27 -2.11 4.76 13.82
N THR A 28 -1.73 3.80 13.00
CA THR A 28 -1.28 4.00 11.62
C THR A 28 -2.11 3.11 10.70
N GLY A 29 -2.13 3.44 9.43
CA GLY A 29 -2.76 2.60 8.43
C GLY A 29 -2.72 3.19 7.05
N GLU A 30 -3.16 2.38 6.11
CA GLU A 30 -3.27 2.74 4.70
C GLU A 30 -4.40 1.93 4.07
N ILE A 31 -5.08 2.54 3.11
CA ILE A 31 -6.06 1.86 2.25
C ILE A 31 -5.71 2.22 0.82
N ASN A 32 -5.48 1.19 0.00
CA ASN A 32 -5.06 1.33 -1.37
C ASN A 32 -6.01 0.61 -2.30
N ALA A 33 -6.36 1.27 -3.41
CA ALA A 33 -6.87 0.58 -4.58
C ALA A 33 -5.69 0.05 -5.38
N PHE A 34 -5.80 -1.16 -5.91
CA PHE A 34 -4.78 -1.73 -6.78
C PHE A 34 -5.38 -2.36 -8.03
N SER A 35 -4.55 -2.46 -9.06
CA SER A 35 -4.78 -3.26 -10.27
C SER A 35 -3.60 -4.18 -10.53
N ARG A 36 -3.88 -5.38 -11.01
CA ARG A 36 -2.89 -6.36 -11.45
C ARG A 36 -3.26 -6.82 -12.86
N TRP A 37 -2.40 -6.52 -13.82
CA TRP A 37 -2.53 -6.95 -15.20
C TRP A 37 -1.49 -8.01 -15.54
N VAL A 38 -1.96 -9.16 -16.02
CA VAL A 38 -1.16 -10.30 -16.46
C VAL A 38 -1.60 -10.65 -17.89
N PRO A 39 -0.98 -10.05 -18.93
CA PRO A 39 -1.38 -10.28 -20.31
C PRO A 39 -1.15 -11.73 -20.76
N THR A 40 -2.05 -12.25 -21.58
CA THR A 40 -1.91 -13.59 -22.19
C THR A 40 -1.25 -13.56 -23.56
N HIS A 41 -1.10 -12.38 -24.17
CA HIS A 41 -0.54 -12.26 -25.50
C HIS A 41 0.90 -12.80 -25.56
N PRO A 42 1.27 -13.65 -26.54
CA PRO A 42 2.57 -14.34 -26.55
C PRO A 42 3.80 -13.44 -26.45
N ARG A 43 3.76 -12.22 -27.00
CA ARG A 43 4.86 -11.26 -26.94
C ARG A 43 5.07 -10.66 -25.54
N LEU A 44 4.05 -10.73 -24.67
CA LEU A 44 4.07 -10.19 -23.31
C LEU A 44 3.97 -11.30 -22.26
N LYS A 45 4.17 -12.56 -22.67
CA LYS A 45 4.17 -13.71 -21.76
C LYS A 45 5.15 -13.45 -20.62
N ASN A 46 4.74 -13.80 -19.39
CA ASN A 46 5.50 -13.61 -18.15
C ASN A 46 5.67 -12.14 -17.69
N LEU A 47 4.97 -11.19 -18.30
CA LEU A 47 4.83 -9.84 -17.78
C LEU A 47 3.75 -9.81 -16.70
N THR A 48 4.01 -9.09 -15.61
CA THR A 48 3.00 -8.66 -14.64
C THR A 48 3.17 -7.17 -14.40
N VAL A 49 2.09 -6.41 -14.56
CA VAL A 49 2.05 -4.99 -14.19
C VAL A 49 1.13 -4.86 -13.00
N TRP A 50 1.64 -4.27 -11.92
CA TRP A 50 0.88 -3.98 -10.73
C TRP A 50 0.94 -2.49 -10.45
N ALA A 51 -0.19 -1.92 -10.06
CA ALA A 51 -0.25 -0.53 -9.65
C ALA A 51 -1.16 -0.41 -8.43
N MET A 52 -0.76 0.42 -7.48
CA MET A 52 -1.57 0.79 -6.31
C MET A 52 -1.55 2.29 -6.09
N PHE A 53 -2.61 2.79 -5.49
CA PHE A 53 -2.65 4.16 -4.98
C PHE A 53 -3.65 4.26 -3.84
N GLY A 54 -3.38 5.13 -2.87
CA GLY A 54 -4.30 5.30 -1.76
C GLY A 54 -3.85 6.23 -0.66
N PRO A 55 -4.80 6.68 0.18
CA PRO A 55 -4.49 7.45 1.38
C PRO A 55 -3.91 6.57 2.48
N GLY A 56 -2.92 7.14 3.16
CA GLY A 56 -2.33 6.62 4.39
C GLY A 56 -2.40 7.63 5.53
N TRP A 57 -2.29 7.13 6.74
CA TRP A 57 -2.13 7.94 7.93
C TRP A 57 -1.15 7.29 8.89
N SER A 58 -0.34 8.13 9.51
CA SER A 58 0.57 7.78 10.58
C SER A 58 0.52 8.87 11.66
N TYR A 59 1.54 8.96 12.49
CA TYR A 59 1.68 9.97 13.54
C TYR A 59 2.92 10.82 13.30
N LYS A 60 2.90 12.08 13.77
CA LYS A 60 4.09 12.92 13.77
C LYS A 60 5.12 12.33 14.72
N MET A 61 6.35 12.18 14.27
CA MET A 61 7.45 11.62 15.06
C MET A 61 8.70 12.47 14.95
N ASN A 62 9.50 12.47 16.02
CA ASN A 62 10.88 12.96 16.00
C ASN A 62 11.80 11.74 16.25
N GLY A 63 12.60 11.37 15.24
CA GLY A 63 13.30 10.09 15.22
C GLY A 63 12.32 8.91 15.25
N LYS A 64 12.36 8.12 16.33
CA LYS A 64 11.47 6.94 16.53
C LYS A 64 10.34 7.22 17.53
N THR A 65 10.22 8.44 18.04
CA THR A 65 9.32 8.76 19.15
C THR A 65 8.14 9.61 18.67
N PRO A 66 6.88 9.23 18.99
CA PRO A 66 5.71 10.06 18.71
C PRO A 66 5.81 11.43 19.37
N VAL A 67 5.53 12.49 18.61
CA VAL A 67 5.41 13.85 19.14
C VAL A 67 4.01 14.02 19.73
N LEU A 68 3.97 14.42 20.99
CA LEU A 68 2.72 14.73 21.70
C LEU A 68 2.52 16.25 21.75
N THR A 69 1.28 16.68 21.55
CA THR A 69 0.82 18.06 21.71
C THR A 69 -0.34 18.00 22.69
N ASP A 70 -0.23 18.69 23.82
CA ASP A 70 -1.22 18.65 24.92
C ASP A 70 -1.55 17.22 25.41
N GLY A 71 -0.53 16.35 25.45
CA GLY A 71 -0.67 14.96 25.89
C GLY A 71 -1.22 14.00 24.83
N HIS A 72 -1.61 14.49 23.65
CA HIS A 72 -2.17 13.70 22.56
C HIS A 72 -1.22 13.61 21.36
N TYR A 73 -1.22 12.47 20.67
CA TYR A 73 -0.44 12.33 19.44
C TYR A 73 -1.13 13.05 18.27
N SER A 74 -0.33 13.67 17.40
CA SER A 74 -0.82 14.28 16.17
C SER A 74 -0.74 13.30 15.00
N ARG A 75 -1.77 13.27 14.15
CA ARG A 75 -1.77 12.49 12.90
C ARG A 75 -0.94 13.17 11.81
N ALA A 76 -0.30 12.36 10.97
CA ALA A 76 0.33 12.76 9.72
C ALA A 76 -0.30 11.96 8.58
N ASN A 77 -0.88 12.64 7.59
CA ASN A 77 -1.51 11.96 6.45
C ASN A 77 -0.52 11.86 5.29
N SER A 78 -0.63 10.80 4.51
CA SER A 78 0.14 10.56 3.30
C SER A 78 -0.78 10.13 2.17
N LEU A 79 -0.32 10.34 0.94
CA LEU A 79 -0.91 9.76 -0.25
C LEU A 79 0.23 9.03 -0.96
N SER A 80 0.05 7.74 -1.24
CA SER A 80 1.06 6.92 -1.90
C SER A 80 0.55 6.42 -3.24
N SER A 81 1.49 6.16 -4.14
CA SER A 81 1.25 5.46 -5.39
C SER A 81 2.49 4.65 -5.74
N GLU A 82 2.31 3.42 -6.17
CA GLU A 82 3.39 2.54 -6.58
C GLU A 82 3.00 1.81 -7.86
N VAL A 83 3.97 1.64 -8.76
CA VAL A 83 3.84 0.84 -9.97
C VAL A 83 5.01 -0.13 -10.03
N ILE A 84 4.70 -1.42 -10.16
CA ILE A 84 5.66 -2.51 -10.28
C ILE A 84 5.47 -3.15 -11.65
N ILE A 85 6.55 -3.26 -12.40
CA ILE A 85 6.59 -3.96 -13.69
C ILE A 85 7.56 -5.12 -13.54
N GLU A 86 7.04 -6.33 -13.54
CA GLU A 86 7.82 -7.56 -13.38
C GLU A 86 7.80 -8.36 -14.68
N TYR A 87 8.98 -8.78 -15.17
CA TYR A 87 9.10 -9.69 -16.30
C TYR A 87 9.96 -10.90 -15.92
N LYS A 88 9.39 -12.11 -16.01
CA LYS A 88 10.12 -13.35 -15.70
C LYS A 88 10.74 -13.95 -16.95
N PHE A 89 12.06 -13.85 -17.06
CA PHE A 89 12.83 -14.54 -18.09
C PHE A 89 12.84 -16.03 -17.80
N ASN A 90 12.36 -16.83 -18.75
CA ASN A 90 12.51 -18.29 -18.69
C ASN A 90 13.91 -18.65 -19.20
N LEU A 91 14.91 -18.37 -18.37
CA LEU A 91 16.26 -18.88 -18.58
C LEU A 91 16.19 -20.37 -18.20
N PHE A 92 16.48 -21.25 -19.16
CA PHE A 92 16.43 -22.71 -19.09
C PHE A 92 15.05 -23.34 -19.41
#